data_AF-A0A7C5C5M3-F1
#
_entry.id   AF-A0A7C5C5M3-F1
#
_cell.length_a   1.000
_cell.length_b   1.000
_cell.length_c   1.000
_cell.angle_alpha   90.00
_cell.angle_beta   90.00
_cell.angle_gamma   90.00
#
_symmetry.space_group_name_H-M   'P 1'
#
loop_
_entity.id
_entity.type
_entity.pdbx_description
1 polymer ?
#
loop_
_entity_poly.entity_id
_entity_poly.type
_entity_poly.pdbx_seq_one_letter_code
_entity_poly.pdbx_strand_id
1 'polypeptide(L)'
;MNSEVPPYQGLDPDTVLAALEAAGWPTSGSLLALNSYENRVYQVGLADGGFVVAKFYRPGRWTDAAILEEHAFALELAAAEIPVVAPLPGPDGTTLLHHGGFRFAVYPRRGGRAPEPGDPDTLR
;
A
#
# COMPACT_ATOMS: atom_id res chain seq x y z
N MET A 1 -6.41 -18.80 27.45
CA MET A 1 -5.98 -17.39 27.35
C MET A 1 -5.51 -17.18 25.93
N ASN A 2 -6.38 -16.78 25.00
CA ASN A 2 -5.93 -16.33 23.69
C ASN A 2 -5.49 -14.88 23.87
N SER A 3 -4.21 -14.66 24.12
CA SER A 3 -3.60 -13.37 23.86
C SER A 3 -3.56 -13.21 22.33
N GLU A 4 -4.65 -12.72 21.74
CA GLU A 4 -4.60 -12.26 20.35
C GLU A 4 -3.60 -11.12 20.28
N VAL A 5 -2.42 -11.44 19.73
CA VAL A 5 -1.40 -10.45 19.38
C VAL A 5 -2.10 -9.37 18.53
N PRO A 6 -2.04 -8.08 18.90
CA PRO A 6 -2.59 -7.01 18.07
C PRO A 6 -2.12 -7.15 16.62
N PRO A 7 -3.00 -6.98 15.62
CA PRO A 7 -2.67 -7.30 14.22
C PRO A 7 -1.47 -6.56 13.62
N TYR A 8 -0.98 -5.50 14.27
CA TYR A 8 0.16 -4.70 13.81
C TYR A 8 1.23 -4.54 14.87
N GLN A 9 1.26 -5.43 15.87
CA GLN A 9 2.34 -5.44 16.84
C GLN A 9 3.68 -5.67 16.11
N GLY A 10 4.58 -4.70 16.21
CA GLY A 10 5.87 -4.70 15.51
C GLY A 10 5.90 -3.99 14.15
N LEU A 11 4.79 -3.39 13.68
CA LEU A 11 4.80 -2.52 12.51
C LEU A 11 5.06 -1.06 12.91
N ASP A 12 6.29 -0.77 13.32
CA ASP A 12 6.75 0.59 13.64
C ASP A 12 7.28 1.33 12.38
N PRO A 13 7.54 2.65 12.45
CA PRO A 13 8.06 3.41 11.34
C PRO A 13 9.34 2.83 10.72
N ASP A 14 10.27 2.33 11.55
CA ASP A 14 11.54 1.76 11.09
C ASP A 14 11.31 0.47 10.28
N THR A 15 10.36 -0.37 10.73
CA THR A 15 9.96 -1.59 10.01
C THR A 15 9.33 -1.26 8.67
N VAL A 16 8.53 -0.20 8.58
CA VAL A 16 7.93 0.25 7.31
C VAL A 16 8.99 0.75 6.34
N LEU A 17 9.93 1.58 6.80
CA LEU A 17 11.03 2.08 5.98
C LEU A 17 11.94 0.93 5.50
N ALA A 18 12.33 0.03 6.42
CA ALA A 18 13.15 -1.13 6.10
C ALA A 18 12.47 -2.07 5.08
N ALA A 19 11.14 -2.23 5.15
CA ALA A 19 10.39 -3.02 4.17
C ALA A 19 10.50 -2.44 2.75
N LEU A 20 10.43 -1.13 2.60
CA LEU A 20 10.55 -0.45 1.31
C LEU A 20 11.98 -0.49 0.76
N GLU A 21 12.98 -0.24 1.60
CA GLU A 21 14.40 -0.38 1.24
C GLU A 21 14.70 -1.80 0.75
N ALA A 22 14.29 -2.81 1.52
CA ALA A 22 14.50 -4.22 1.17
C ALA A 22 13.80 -4.62 -0.13
N ALA A 23 12.71 -3.95 -0.47
CA ALA A 23 11.97 -4.18 -1.70
C ALA A 23 12.40 -3.25 -2.85
N GLY A 24 13.53 -2.53 -2.71
CA GLY A 24 14.14 -1.78 -3.81
C GLY A 24 13.61 -0.35 -4.00
N TRP A 25 12.95 0.22 -2.98
CA TRP A 25 12.58 1.63 -2.95
C TRP A 25 13.42 2.39 -1.91
N PRO A 26 14.54 3.02 -2.32
CA PRO A 26 15.34 3.85 -1.44
C PRO A 26 14.50 4.98 -0.85
N THR A 27 14.43 5.03 0.48
CA THR A 27 13.61 5.95 1.24
C THR A 27 14.40 7.18 1.66
N SER A 28 13.73 8.31 1.83
CA SER A 28 14.31 9.52 2.46
C SER A 28 14.17 9.53 3.98
N GLY A 29 13.62 8.47 4.57
CA GLY A 29 13.22 8.41 5.98
C GLY A 29 11.93 9.16 6.32
N SER A 30 11.29 9.83 5.35
CA SER A 30 10.01 10.52 5.59
C SER A 30 8.82 9.56 5.50
N LEU A 31 7.96 9.59 6.51
CA LEU A 31 6.82 8.70 6.66
C LEU A 31 5.59 9.48 7.17
N LEU A 32 4.44 9.30 6.51
CA LEU A 32 3.15 9.84 6.93
C LEU A 32 2.11 8.72 6.96
N ALA A 33 1.54 8.44 8.12
CA ALA A 33 0.41 7.52 8.23
C ALA A 33 -0.86 8.14 7.61
N LEU A 34 -1.56 7.38 6.77
CA LEU A 34 -2.80 7.78 6.13
C LEU A 34 -4.02 7.17 6.84
N ASN A 35 -5.15 7.86 6.78
CA ASN A 35 -6.40 7.41 7.39
C ASN A 35 -6.92 6.14 6.70
N SER A 36 -6.78 5.00 7.38
CA SER A 36 -7.27 3.69 6.94
C SER A 36 -7.55 2.82 8.16
N TYR A 37 -8.74 2.21 8.19
CA TYR A 37 -9.20 1.38 9.31
C TYR A 37 -8.83 -0.10 9.17
N GLU A 38 -8.96 -0.66 7.96
CA GLU A 38 -8.72 -2.09 7.70
C GLU A 38 -7.22 -2.39 7.56
N ASN A 39 -6.49 -1.60 6.77
CA ASN A 39 -5.06 -1.76 6.53
C ASN A 39 -4.24 -0.63 7.16
N ARG A 40 -2.95 -0.84 7.40
CA ARG A 40 -2.03 0.28 7.72
C ARG A 40 -1.46 0.82 6.42
N VAL A 41 -1.72 2.08 6.16
CA VAL A 41 -1.33 2.73 4.91
C VAL A 41 -0.44 3.91 5.24
N TYR A 42 0.69 4.02 4.55
CA TYR A 42 1.67 5.06 4.74
C TYR A 42 2.02 5.70 3.40
N GLN A 43 2.13 7.03 3.37
CA GLN A 43 2.88 7.71 2.34
C GLN A 43 4.35 7.73 2.78
N VAL A 44 5.24 7.28 1.91
CA VAL A 44 6.68 7.19 2.19
C VAL A 44 7.44 7.99 1.15
N GLY A 45 8.33 8.87 1.60
CA GLY A 45 9.19 9.62 0.68
C GLY A 45 10.38 8.79 0.25
N LEU A 46 10.75 8.95 -1.02
CA LEU A 46 11.88 8.30 -1.65
C LEU A 46 13.11 9.20 -1.65
N ALA A 47 14.30 8.60 -1.76
CA ALA A 47 15.57 9.32 -1.80
C ALA A 47 15.73 10.23 -3.04
N ASP A 48 14.99 9.95 -4.12
CA ASP A 48 14.93 10.77 -5.34
C ASP A 48 13.97 11.98 -5.23
N GLY A 49 13.34 12.17 -4.07
CA GLY A 49 12.36 13.23 -3.83
C GLY A 49 10.92 12.86 -4.18
N GLY A 50 10.66 11.66 -4.69
CA GLY A 50 9.33 11.13 -4.97
C GLY A 50 8.61 10.62 -3.72
N PHE A 51 7.37 10.15 -3.92
CA PHE A 51 6.58 9.48 -2.87
C PHE A 51 5.89 8.24 -3.42
N VAL A 52 5.75 7.24 -2.56
CA VAL A 52 4.93 6.05 -2.79
C VAL A 52 3.93 5.86 -1.66
N VAL A 53 2.92 5.03 -1.90
CA VAL A 53 1.97 4.59 -0.87
C VAL A 53 2.22 3.13 -0.57
N ALA A 54 2.56 2.81 0.68
CA ALA A 54 2.73 1.45 1.17
C ALA A 54 1.47 1.02 1.93
N LYS A 55 0.84 -0.08 1.50
CA LYS A 55 -0.35 -0.68 2.13
C LYS A 55 0.06 -1.99 2.78
N PHE A 56 0.05 -2.05 4.10
CA PHE A 56 0.29 -3.25 4.90
C PHE A 56 -1.04 -3.93 5.24
N TYR A 57 -1.21 -5.15 4.73
CA TYR A 57 -2.41 -5.95 4.89
C TYR A 57 -2.59 -6.41 6.33
N ARG A 58 -3.82 -6.34 6.85
CA ARG A 58 -4.14 -6.89 8.17
C ARG A 58 -3.82 -8.40 8.21
N PRO A 59 -2.96 -8.87 9.13
CA PRO A 59 -2.69 -10.29 9.27
C PRO A 59 -3.96 -11.11 9.49
N GLY A 60 -4.01 -12.28 8.84
CA GLY A 60 -5.14 -13.22 8.93
C GLY A 60 -6.44 -12.77 8.28
N ARG A 61 -6.54 -11.55 7.72
CA ARG A 61 -7.79 -11.05 7.11
C ARG A 61 -8.06 -11.65 5.73
N TRP A 62 -7.02 -11.72 4.90
CA TRP A 62 -7.08 -12.26 3.54
C TRP A 62 -5.98 -13.29 3.32
N THR A 63 -6.24 -14.24 2.42
CA THR A 63 -5.23 -15.17 1.90
C THR A 63 -4.37 -14.46 0.85
N ASP A 64 -3.17 -14.99 0.60
CA ASP A 64 -2.28 -14.43 -0.42
C ASP A 64 -2.93 -14.52 -1.81
N ALA A 65 -3.64 -15.61 -2.09
CA ALA A 65 -4.38 -15.80 -3.34
C ALA A 65 -5.44 -14.70 -3.55
N ALA A 66 -6.22 -14.35 -2.51
CA ALA A 66 -7.23 -13.29 -2.62
C ALA A 66 -6.60 -11.90 -2.83
N ILE A 67 -5.47 -11.62 -2.16
CA ILE A 67 -4.74 -10.37 -2.36
C ILE A 67 -4.18 -10.29 -3.79
N LEU A 68 -3.60 -11.39 -4.27
CA LEU A 68 -3.04 -11.47 -5.61
C LEU A 68 -4.11 -11.39 -6.70
N GLU A 69 -5.31 -11.93 -6.45
CA GLU A 69 -6.47 -11.77 -7.33
C GLU A 69 -6.88 -10.29 -7.45
N GLU A 70 -6.97 -9.55 -6.33
CA GLU A 70 -7.19 -8.10 -6.34
C GLU A 70 -6.09 -7.36 -7.14
N HIS A 71 -4.83 -7.73 -6.93
CA HIS A 71 -3.71 -7.12 -7.65
C HIS A 71 -3.79 -7.37 -9.16
N ALA A 72 -4.05 -8.62 -9.57
CA ALA A 72 -4.17 -8.99 -10.97
C ALA A 72 -5.33 -8.22 -11.62
N PHE A 73 -6.48 -8.17 -10.97
CA PHE A 73 -7.63 -7.42 -11.46
C PHE A 73 -7.34 -5.92 -11.60
N ALA A 74 -6.68 -5.30 -10.61
CA ALA A 74 -6.29 -3.90 -10.70
C ALA A 74 -5.30 -3.62 -11.85
N LEU A 75 -4.37 -4.55 -12.10
CA LEU A 75 -3.44 -4.47 -13.24
C LEU A 75 -4.17 -4.62 -14.58
N GLU A 76 -5.12 -5.54 -14.69
CA GLU A 76 -5.96 -5.72 -15.89
C GLU A 76 -6.77 -4.46 -16.20
N LEU A 77 -7.41 -3.86 -15.18
CA LEU A 77 -8.14 -2.60 -15.33
C LEU A 77 -7.22 -1.47 -15.79
N ALA A 78 -6.03 -1.34 -15.19
CA ALA A 78 -5.05 -0.34 -15.60
C ALA A 78 -4.56 -0.56 -17.04
N ALA A 79 -4.35 -1.81 -17.46
CA ALA A 79 -3.98 -2.16 -18.83
C ALA A 79 -5.10 -1.86 -19.84
N ALA A 80 -6.35 -1.92 -19.40
CA ALA A 80 -7.52 -1.50 -20.17
C ALA A 80 -7.80 0.01 -20.11
N GLU A 81 -6.84 0.81 -19.62
CA GLU A 81 -6.93 2.27 -19.46
C GLU A 81 -8.08 2.74 -18.53
N ILE A 82 -8.59 1.85 -17.68
CA ILE A 82 -9.60 2.19 -16.68
C ILE A 82 -8.91 2.92 -15.51
N PRO A 83 -9.42 4.09 -15.05
CA PRO A 83 -8.79 4.87 -13.99
C PRO A 83 -8.75 4.15 -12.63
N VAL A 84 -7.68 3.41 -12.39
CA VAL A 84 -7.37 2.76 -11.10
C VAL A 84 -5.89 2.94 -10.74
N VAL A 85 -5.57 2.75 -9.47
CA VAL A 85 -4.18 2.76 -8.99
C VAL A 85 -3.73 1.32 -8.75
N ALA A 86 -3.09 0.72 -9.75
CA ALA A 86 -2.53 -0.62 -9.65
C ALA A 86 -1.24 -0.64 -8.79
N PRO A 87 -0.92 -1.79 -8.14
CA PRO A 87 0.32 -1.93 -7.39
C PRO A 87 1.55 -1.91 -8.30
N LEU A 88 2.65 -1.35 -7.80
CA LEU A 88 3.96 -1.41 -8.44
C LEU A 88 4.59 -2.80 -8.21
N PRO A 89 5.20 -3.41 -9.23
CA PRO A 89 5.96 -4.64 -9.05
C PRO A 89 7.23 -4.36 -8.25
N GLY A 90 7.57 -5.29 -7.35
CA GLY A 90 8.86 -5.35 -6.69
C GLY A 90 9.97 -5.85 -7.61
N PRO A 91 11.18 -6.07 -7.07
CA PRO A 91 12.36 -6.42 -7.87
C PRO A 91 12.24 -7.75 -8.62
N ASP A 92 11.42 -8.67 -8.11
CA ASP A 92 11.14 -9.99 -8.70
C ASP A 92 9.88 -9.99 -9.59
N GLY A 93 9.27 -8.83 -9.80
CA GLY A 93 8.01 -8.69 -10.55
C GLY A 93 6.75 -8.97 -9.75
N THR A 94 6.86 -9.42 -8.48
CA THR A 94 5.69 -9.69 -7.63
C THR A 94 5.14 -8.39 -7.04
N THR A 95 3.83 -8.37 -6.78
CA THR A 95 3.15 -7.20 -6.21
C THR A 95 2.76 -7.38 -4.74
N LEU A 96 2.75 -8.63 -4.26
CA LEU A 96 2.55 -8.97 -2.84
C LEU A 96 3.90 -9.26 -2.20
N LEU A 97 4.35 -8.31 -1.39
CA LEU A 97 5.68 -8.30 -0.78
C LEU A 97 5.59 -8.69 0.70
N HIS A 98 6.71 -9.14 1.26
CA HIS A 98 6.79 -9.62 2.62
C HIS A 98 7.97 -9.01 3.36
N HIS A 99 7.74 -8.50 4.57
CA HIS A 99 8.79 -8.02 5.45
C HIS A 99 8.35 -8.06 6.91
N GLY A 100 9.21 -8.51 7.82
CA GLY A 100 8.94 -8.49 9.27
C GLY A 100 7.67 -9.24 9.69
N GLY A 101 7.25 -10.27 8.93
CA GLY A 101 5.99 -11.00 9.17
C GLY A 101 4.74 -10.29 8.63
N PHE A 102 4.88 -9.13 8.00
CA PHE A 102 3.79 -8.41 7.34
C PHE A 102 3.80 -8.63 5.84
N ARG A 103 2.59 -8.63 5.29
CA ARG A 103 2.31 -8.61 3.85
C ARG A 103 2.00 -7.19 3.43
N PHE A 104 2.59 -6.72 2.35
CA PHE A 104 2.37 -5.37 1.87
C PHE A 104 2.43 -5.25 0.35
N ALA A 105 1.93 -4.14 -0.16
CA ALA A 105 2.06 -3.75 -1.56
C ALA A 105 2.38 -2.26 -1.64
N VAL A 106 3.08 -1.86 -2.71
CA VAL A 106 3.48 -0.48 -2.97
C VAL A 106 2.69 0.05 -4.15
N TYR A 107 2.21 1.28 -4.08
CA TYR A 107 1.40 1.92 -5.09
C TYR A 107 1.98 3.29 -5.45
N PRO A 108 1.82 3.76 -6.70
CA PRO A 108 2.22 5.12 -7.04
C PRO A 108 1.35 6.11 -6.27
N ARG A 109 1.96 7.16 -5.71
CA ARG A 109 1.21 8.23 -5.05
C ARG A 109 0.42 9.02 -6.09
N ARG A 110 -0.90 8.85 -6.10
CA ARG A 110 -1.80 9.66 -6.92
C ARG A 110 -2.50 10.69 -6.03
N GLY A 111 -2.20 11.96 -6.29
CA GLY A 111 -2.98 13.05 -5.73
C GLY A 111 -4.35 13.12 -6.41
N GLY A 112 -5.35 13.57 -5.66
CA GLY A 112 -6.69 13.84 -6.17
C GLY A 112 -7.39 14.83 -5.25
N ARG A 113 -8.43 15.48 -5.76
CA ARG A 113 -9.37 16.24 -4.93
C ARG A 113 -10.54 15.31 -4.62
N ALA A 114 -10.91 15.22 -3.34
CA ALA A 114 -12.14 14.54 -2.98
C ALA A 114 -13.31 15.25 -3.70
N PRO A 115 -14.25 14.53 -4.29
CA PRO A 115 -15.45 15.15 -4.85
C PRO A 115 -16.20 15.87 -3.72
N GLU A 116 -16.68 17.08 -3.98
CA GLU A 116 -17.49 17.87 -3.05
C GLU A 116 -18.92 17.31 -3.07
N PRO A 117 -19.42 16.68 -1.99
CA PRO A 117 -20.71 15.99 -2.03
C PRO A 117 -21.91 16.89 -2.35
N GLY A 118 -21.77 18.20 -2.14
CA GLY A 118 -22.80 19.20 -2.46
C GLY A 118 -22.70 19.79 -3.86
N ASP A 119 -21.67 19.45 -4.63
CA ASP A 119 -21.47 19.95 -5.99
C ASP A 119 -21.58 18.80 -7.01
N PRO A 120 -22.72 18.69 -7.72
CA PRO A 120 -22.96 17.65 -8.72
C PRO A 120 -21.92 17.59 -9.83
N ASP A 121 -21.25 18.71 -10.14
CA ASP A 121 -20.23 18.75 -11.20
C ASP A 121 -18.91 18.10 -10.75
N THR A 122 -18.71 17.93 -9.45
CA THR A 122 -17.53 17.25 -8.88
C THR A 122 -17.76 15.76 -8.60
N LEU A 123 -19.01 15.28 -8.71
CA LEU A 123 -19.40 13.88 -8.48
C LEU A 123 -19.42 13.02 -9.76
N ARG A 124 -18.99 13.59 -10.90
CA ARG A 124 -18.99 12.92 -12.21
C ARG A 124 -17.73 12.10 -12.45
#